data_AF-A0A7X5DH33-F1
#
_entry.id   AF-A0A7X5DH33-F1
#
_cell.length_a   1.000
_cell.length_b   1.000
_cell.length_c   1.000
_cell.angle_alpha   90.00
_cell.angle_beta   90.00
_cell.angle_gamma   90.00
#
_symmetry.space_group_name_H-M   'P 1'
#
loop_
_entity.id
_entity.type
_entity.pdbx_description
1 polymer ?
#
loop_
_entity_poly.entity_id
_entity_poly.type
_entity_poly.pdbx_seq_one_letter_code
_entity_poly.pdbx_strand_id
1 'polypeptide(L)'
;LFEVLFAPETQAFLTEEEIAFVEATVPMTAFLDESVVNLDQIRANKDEWIVKPTDHYGADNVYAGCEVSRQEWERVIDEFANGRAGYPFIVQRYIRPFKTDTLPPDAGIDDTPDGAVESEPVPYNNMNGLYLYNGHFQGVFSRLGPHPTISKTNDGMTAASLWVDCDVPGGLEL
;
A
#
# COMPACT_ATOMS: atom_id res chain seq x y z
N LEU A 1 15.35 0.06 -2.53
CA LEU A 1 14.13 -0.44 -3.20
C LEU A 1 14.02 -1.93 -2.92
N PHE A 2 12.81 -2.50 -2.77
CA PHE A 2 12.65 -3.97 -2.58
C PHE A 2 13.15 -4.80 -3.77
N GLU A 3 13.40 -4.17 -4.92
CA GLU A 3 14.07 -4.75 -6.09
C GLU A 3 15.36 -5.50 -5.74
N VAL A 4 16.09 -5.06 -4.70
CA VAL A 4 17.32 -5.75 -4.25
C VAL A 4 17.08 -7.22 -3.86
N LEU A 5 15.85 -7.58 -3.45
CA LEU A 5 15.47 -8.96 -3.12
C LEU A 5 15.48 -9.89 -4.34
N PHE A 6 15.42 -9.33 -5.55
CA PHE A 6 15.47 -10.06 -6.82
C PHE A 6 16.88 -10.10 -7.44
N ALA A 7 17.86 -9.42 -6.85
CA ALA A 7 19.23 -9.42 -7.36
C ALA A 7 19.86 -10.83 -7.23
N PRO A 8 20.64 -11.30 -8.23
CA PRO A 8 21.31 -12.59 -8.16
C PRO A 8 22.16 -12.77 -6.90
N GLU A 9 22.80 -11.69 -6.44
CA GLU A 9 23.61 -11.68 -5.23
C GLU A 9 22.79 -11.90 -3.96
N THR A 10 21.55 -11.41 -3.92
CA THR A 10 20.61 -11.64 -2.82
C THR A 10 20.06 -13.05 -2.89
N GLN A 11 19.59 -13.48 -4.06
CA GLN A 11 19.06 -14.83 -4.25
C GLN A 11 20.11 -15.93 -4.00
N ALA A 12 21.39 -15.65 -4.22
CA ALA A 12 22.48 -16.61 -4.03
C ALA A 12 22.61 -17.15 -2.59
N PHE A 13 22.06 -16.47 -1.59
CA PHE A 13 22.03 -16.94 -0.20
C PHE A 13 20.62 -17.22 0.33
N LEU A 14 19.59 -17.10 -0.50
CA LEU A 14 18.22 -17.49 -0.17
C LEU A 14 17.97 -18.95 -0.62
N THR A 15 17.11 -19.63 0.12
CA THR A 15 16.55 -20.92 -0.30
C THR A 15 15.54 -20.75 -1.43
N GLU A 16 15.23 -21.83 -2.15
CA GLU A 16 14.19 -21.82 -3.18
C GLU A 16 12.81 -21.40 -2.62
N GLU A 17 12.50 -21.81 -1.39
CA GLU A 17 11.26 -21.42 -0.69
C GLU A 17 11.22 -19.91 -0.40
N GLU A 18 12.32 -19.34 0.07
CA GLU A 18 12.43 -17.90 0.34
C GLU A 18 12.37 -17.08 -0.95
N ILE A 19 12.99 -17.55 -2.04
CA ILE A 19 12.89 -16.92 -3.36
C ILE A 19 11.44 -16.92 -3.84
N ALA A 20 10.77 -18.08 -3.79
CA ALA A 20 9.37 -18.20 -4.18
C ALA A 20 8.46 -17.30 -3.32
N PHE A 21 8.74 -17.17 -2.03
CA PHE A 21 8.03 -16.26 -1.14
C PHE A 21 8.21 -14.79 -1.56
N VAL A 22 9.45 -14.35 -1.86
CA VAL A 22 9.73 -12.99 -2.36
C VAL A 22 8.97 -12.73 -3.66
N GLU A 23 9.03 -13.65 -4.63
CA GLU A 23 8.35 -13.52 -5.93
C GLU A 23 6.83 -13.43 -5.79
N ALA A 24 6.25 -14.17 -4.84
CA ALA A 24 4.81 -14.17 -4.60
C ALA A 24 4.31 -12.94 -3.84
N THR A 25 5.16 -12.32 -3.00
CA THR A 25 4.70 -11.32 -2.02
C THR A 25 5.20 -9.90 -2.28
N VAL A 26 6.31 -9.74 -2.99
CA VAL A 26 6.89 -8.42 -3.28
C VAL A 26 6.40 -7.93 -4.64
N PRO A 27 5.59 -6.84 -4.69
CA PRO A 27 5.10 -6.33 -5.95
C PRO A 27 6.25 -5.78 -6.81
N MET A 28 6.15 -6.01 -8.13
CA MET A 28 7.07 -5.40 -9.09
C MET A 28 7.17 -3.90 -8.82
N THR A 29 8.39 -3.40 -8.66
CA THR A 29 8.70 -2.02 -8.34
C THR A 29 9.95 -1.61 -9.10
N ALA A 30 9.92 -0.50 -9.81
CA ALA A 30 11.06 0.06 -10.51
C ALA A 30 11.04 1.59 -10.45
N PHE A 31 12.14 2.23 -10.80
CA PHE A 31 12.13 3.67 -11.05
C PHE A 31 11.20 4.00 -12.22
N LEU A 32 10.49 5.12 -12.11
CA LEU A 32 9.67 5.66 -13.20
C LEU A 32 10.58 6.37 -14.20
N ASP A 33 11.34 5.58 -14.96
CA ASP A 33 12.30 6.05 -15.95
C ASP A 33 12.28 5.16 -17.19
N GLU A 34 12.26 5.76 -18.38
CA GLU A 34 12.16 5.04 -19.66
C GLU A 34 13.34 4.12 -19.95
N SER A 35 14.47 4.31 -19.28
CA SER A 35 15.62 3.40 -19.38
C SER A 35 15.40 2.06 -18.65
N VAL A 36 14.44 2.00 -17.71
CA VAL A 36 14.15 0.81 -16.89
C VAL A 36 12.75 0.24 -17.13
N VAL A 37 11.78 1.06 -17.54
CA VAL A 37 10.40 0.63 -17.75
C VAL A 37 9.82 1.10 -19.09
N ASN A 38 8.82 0.37 -19.59
CA ASN A 38 8.05 0.79 -20.75
C ASN A 38 6.95 1.79 -20.32
N LEU A 39 7.25 3.09 -20.46
CA LEU A 39 6.33 4.16 -20.08
C LEU A 39 5.01 4.12 -20.87
N ASP A 40 5.00 3.70 -22.13
CA ASP A 40 3.78 3.61 -22.94
C ASP A 40 2.84 2.53 -22.41
N GLN A 41 3.37 1.38 -21.99
CA GLN A 41 2.60 0.32 -21.36
C GLN A 41 2.01 0.76 -20.02
N ILE A 42 2.81 1.46 -19.20
CA ILE A 42 2.35 1.98 -17.91
C ILE A 42 1.27 3.04 -18.11
N ARG A 43 1.46 3.94 -19.09
CA ARG A 43 0.49 4.97 -19.45
C ARG A 43 -0.83 4.36 -19.92
N ALA A 44 -0.78 3.31 -20.75
CA ALA A 44 -1.98 2.65 -21.27
C ALA A 44 -2.75 1.90 -20.17
N ASN A 45 -2.05 1.19 -19.28
CA ASN A 45 -2.64 0.28 -18.29
C ASN A 45 -2.70 0.88 -16.88
N LYS A 46 -3.15 2.13 -16.75
CA LYS A 46 -3.08 2.92 -15.51
C LYS A 46 -3.57 2.18 -14.26
N ASP A 47 -4.66 1.42 -14.36
CA ASP A 47 -5.31 0.77 -13.21
C ASP A 47 -4.46 -0.35 -12.58
N GLU A 48 -3.38 -0.76 -13.25
CA GLU A 48 -2.43 -1.75 -12.78
C GLU A 48 -1.29 -1.15 -11.95
N TRP A 49 -1.19 0.17 -11.86
CA TRP A 49 0.02 0.84 -11.37
C TRP A 49 -0.27 1.86 -10.26
N ILE A 50 0.73 2.08 -9.42
CA ILE A 50 0.81 3.18 -8.46
C ILE A 50 2.15 3.89 -8.62
N VAL A 51 2.11 5.22 -8.75
CA VAL A 51 3.30 6.08 -8.85
C VAL A 51 3.47 6.82 -7.52
N LYS A 52 4.70 6.87 -7.00
CA LYS A 52 5.02 7.57 -5.75
C LYS A 52 6.49 8.00 -5.70
N PRO A 53 6.84 9.04 -4.92
CA PRO A 53 8.23 9.37 -4.66
C PRO A 53 8.95 8.20 -3.98
N THR A 54 10.28 8.16 -4.14
CA THR A 54 11.12 7.13 -3.53
C THR A 54 11.22 7.21 -2.00
N ASP A 55 11.18 8.43 -1.42
CA ASP A 55 11.50 8.65 0.01
C ASP A 55 10.64 9.75 0.68
N HIS A 56 9.40 9.95 0.22
CA HIS A 56 8.48 10.93 0.84
C HIS A 56 7.58 10.29 1.89
N TYR A 57 7.19 11.07 2.90
CA TYR A 57 6.24 10.68 3.95
C TYR A 57 4.85 11.31 3.74
N GLY A 58 3.82 10.72 4.34
CA GLY A 58 2.48 11.33 4.43
C GLY A 58 1.59 11.15 3.20
N ALA A 59 1.93 10.25 2.28
CA ALA A 59 1.23 10.02 1.01
C ALA A 59 1.21 11.22 0.04
N ASP A 60 2.15 12.15 0.21
CA ASP A 60 2.37 13.21 -0.76
C ASP A 60 2.83 12.64 -2.12
N ASN A 61 2.21 13.13 -3.20
CA ASN A 61 2.46 12.71 -4.58
C ASN A 61 2.30 11.19 -4.82
N VAL A 62 1.37 10.53 -4.10
CA VAL A 62 1.03 9.12 -4.33
C VAL A 62 -0.21 9.02 -5.21
N TYR A 63 -0.07 8.37 -6.36
CA TYR A 63 -1.12 8.26 -7.37
C TYR A 63 -1.39 6.80 -7.70
N ALA A 64 -2.48 6.24 -7.18
CA ALA A 64 -2.99 4.96 -7.66
C ALA A 64 -3.69 5.20 -9.01
N GLY A 65 -3.22 4.56 -10.09
CA GLY A 65 -3.76 4.83 -11.42
C GLY A 65 -5.25 4.51 -11.52
N CYS A 66 -5.75 3.54 -10.74
CA CYS A 66 -7.18 3.22 -10.65
C CYS A 66 -8.06 4.30 -9.97
N GLU A 67 -7.45 5.24 -9.25
CA GLU A 67 -8.14 6.31 -8.51
C GLU A 67 -8.24 7.60 -9.33
N VAL A 68 -7.33 7.80 -10.28
CA VAL A 68 -7.24 9.05 -11.04
C VAL A 68 -7.82 8.93 -12.45
N SER A 69 -8.18 10.08 -13.04
CA SER A 69 -8.65 10.14 -14.42
C SER A 69 -7.51 9.80 -15.41
N ARG A 70 -7.85 9.49 -16.67
CA ARG A 70 -6.85 9.28 -17.72
C ARG A 70 -5.96 10.52 -17.92
N GLN A 71 -6.57 11.70 -17.95
CA GLN A 71 -5.88 12.98 -18.11
C GLN A 71 -4.90 13.22 -16.97
N GLU A 72 -5.33 12.93 -15.74
CA GLU A 72 -4.47 13.10 -14.56
C GLU A 72 -3.33 12.08 -14.56
N TRP A 73 -3.59 10.83 -14.96
CA TRP A 73 -2.53 9.83 -15.11
C TRP A 73 -1.49 10.24 -16.15
N GLU A 74 -1.92 10.80 -17.28
CA GLU A 74 -1.00 11.31 -18.30
C GLU A 74 -0.13 12.44 -17.76
N ARG A 75 -0.72 13.38 -16.99
CA ARG A 75 0.02 14.44 -16.30
C ARG A 75 1.06 13.86 -15.34
N VAL A 76 0.69 12.87 -14.52
CA VAL A 76 1.58 12.21 -13.56
C VAL A 76 2.80 11.61 -14.27
N ILE A 77 2.61 10.88 -15.38
CA ILE A 77 3.73 10.32 -16.13
C ILE A 77 4.58 11.43 -16.76
N ASP A 78 3.96 12.48 -17.30
CA ASP A 78 4.68 13.57 -17.95
C ASP A 78 5.53 14.39 -16.97
N GLU A 79 5.03 14.59 -15.75
CA GLU A 79 5.65 15.39 -14.71
C GLU A 79 6.75 14.65 -13.95
N PHE A 80 6.55 13.36 -13.65
CA PHE A 80 7.40 12.63 -12.71
C PHE A 80 8.36 11.64 -13.35
N ALA A 81 8.11 11.21 -14.60
CA ALA A 81 9.01 10.27 -15.26
C ALA A 81 10.38 10.89 -15.56
N ASN A 82 11.41 10.05 -15.62
CA ASN A 82 12.79 10.42 -15.98
C ASN A 82 13.35 11.53 -15.06
N GLY A 83 12.90 11.57 -13.79
CA GLY A 83 13.36 12.56 -12.79
C GLY A 83 12.99 14.02 -13.10
N ARG A 84 12.01 14.27 -13.97
CA ARG A 84 11.62 15.63 -14.42
C ARG A 84 11.21 16.57 -13.28
N ALA A 85 10.68 16.02 -12.18
CA ALA A 85 10.32 16.78 -10.99
C ALA A 85 11.51 17.15 -10.07
N GLY A 86 12.75 16.79 -10.45
CA GLY A 86 13.96 17.10 -9.69
C GLY A 86 14.31 16.10 -8.59
N TYR A 87 13.48 15.06 -8.40
CA TYR A 87 13.73 13.94 -7.49
C TYR A 87 13.09 12.65 -8.05
N PRO A 88 13.59 11.46 -7.66
CA PRO A 88 13.18 10.22 -8.31
C PRO A 88 11.84 9.68 -7.80
N PHE A 89 11.02 9.24 -8.75
CA PHE A 89 9.78 8.50 -8.54
C PHE A 89 9.96 7.02 -8.87
N ILE A 90 9.10 6.20 -8.28
CA ILE A 90 8.95 4.79 -8.63
C ILE A 90 7.56 4.52 -9.18
N VAL A 91 7.48 3.48 -10.01
CA VAL A 91 6.24 2.82 -10.41
C VAL A 91 6.22 1.44 -9.78
N GLN A 92 5.08 1.08 -9.22
CA GLN A 92 4.87 -0.22 -8.57
C GLN A 92 3.57 -0.83 -9.07
N ARG A 93 3.55 -2.15 -9.23
CA ARG A 93 2.32 -2.91 -9.49
C ARG A 93 1.33 -2.63 -8.37
N TYR A 94 0.17 -2.10 -8.71
CA TYR A 94 -0.88 -1.83 -7.74
C TYR A 94 -1.50 -3.16 -7.27
N ILE A 95 -1.39 -3.43 -5.98
CA ILE A 95 -2.04 -4.57 -5.34
C ILE A 95 -3.38 -4.11 -4.80
N ARG A 96 -4.46 -4.67 -5.34
CA ARG A 96 -5.82 -4.39 -4.87
C ARG A 96 -5.99 -4.98 -3.47
N PRO A 97 -6.18 -4.14 -2.44
CA PRO A 97 -6.37 -4.64 -1.09
C PRO A 97 -7.69 -5.41 -0.99
N PHE A 98 -7.74 -6.40 -0.10
CA PHE A 98 -9.02 -7.01 0.27
C PHE A 98 -9.86 -6.00 1.05
N LYS A 99 -11.18 -6.18 0.99
CA LYS A 99 -12.13 -5.29 1.65
C LYS A 99 -12.84 -5.98 2.81
N THR A 100 -13.13 -5.19 3.84
CA THR A 100 -13.93 -5.60 5.00
C THR A 100 -15.04 -4.58 5.18
N ASP A 101 -16.27 -5.04 5.37
CA ASP A 101 -17.38 -4.18 5.74
C ASP A 101 -17.11 -3.56 7.10
N THR A 102 -17.09 -2.23 7.12
CA THR A 102 -16.58 -1.44 8.23
C THR A 102 -17.57 -0.34 8.54
N LEU A 103 -17.87 -0.16 9.83
CA LEU A 103 -18.56 1.03 10.32
C LEU A 103 -17.48 2.05 10.70
N PRO A 104 -17.17 3.04 9.85
CA PRO A 104 -16.12 4.01 10.15
C PRO A 104 -16.53 4.93 11.29
N PRO A 105 -15.57 5.49 12.05
CA PRO A 105 -15.86 6.55 12.99
C PRO A 105 -16.51 7.75 12.28
N ASP A 106 -17.67 8.18 12.77
CA ASP A 106 -18.33 9.39 12.29
C ASP A 106 -17.72 10.61 12.98
N ALA A 107 -16.88 11.34 12.24
CA ALA A 107 -16.22 12.55 12.74
C ALA A 107 -17.18 13.73 12.96
N GLY A 108 -18.41 13.67 12.44
CA GLY A 108 -19.45 14.68 12.60
C GLY A 108 -20.59 14.25 13.52
N ILE A 109 -20.42 13.16 14.27
CA ILE A 109 -21.48 12.57 15.10
C ILE A 109 -22.05 13.55 16.13
N ASP A 110 -21.20 14.43 16.69
CA ASP A 110 -21.62 15.42 17.71
C ASP A 110 -22.53 16.52 17.13
N ASP A 111 -22.44 16.78 15.82
CA ASP A 111 -23.21 17.80 15.12
C ASP A 111 -24.41 17.21 14.35
N THR A 112 -24.65 15.90 14.48
CA THR A 112 -25.63 15.15 13.68
C THR A 112 -26.80 14.68 14.54
N PRO A 113 -28.07 14.84 14.12
CA PRO A 113 -29.22 14.29 14.84
C PRO A 113 -29.14 12.75 14.95
N ASP A 114 -29.59 12.16 16.06
CA ASP A 114 -29.51 10.71 16.33
C ASP A 114 -29.94 9.80 15.16
N GLY A 115 -30.96 10.20 14.39
CA GLY A 115 -31.47 9.42 13.25
C GLY A 115 -30.68 9.55 11.95
N ALA A 116 -29.63 10.35 11.93
CA ALA A 116 -28.77 10.60 10.77
C ALA A 116 -27.36 10.00 10.92
N VAL A 117 -27.04 9.39 12.05
CA VAL A 117 -25.79 8.65 12.25
C VAL A 117 -25.80 7.40 11.37
N GLU A 118 -24.75 7.23 10.56
CA GLU A 118 -24.63 6.04 9.72
C GLU A 118 -24.44 4.78 10.58
N SER A 119 -25.30 3.79 10.36
CA SER A 119 -25.25 2.48 11.04
C SER A 119 -24.97 1.32 10.09
N GLU A 120 -24.96 1.59 8.78
CA GLU A 120 -24.74 0.58 7.75
C GLU A 120 -23.24 0.48 7.44
N PRO A 121 -22.63 -0.71 7.56
CA PRO A 121 -21.23 -0.91 7.18
C PRO A 121 -20.98 -0.63 5.71
N VAL A 122 -19.79 -0.10 5.41
CA VAL A 122 -19.31 0.15 4.05
C VAL A 122 -17.97 -0.53 3.81
N PRO A 123 -17.68 -0.95 2.57
CA PRO A 123 -16.50 -1.77 2.30
C PRO A 123 -15.21 -0.91 2.30
N TYR A 124 -14.32 -1.18 3.26
CA TYR A 124 -13.02 -0.51 3.39
C TYR A 124 -11.87 -1.41 2.94
N ASN A 125 -10.88 -0.85 2.24
CA ASN A 125 -9.64 -1.52 1.87
C ASN A 125 -8.77 -1.77 3.10
N ASN A 126 -8.03 -2.89 3.14
CA ASN A 126 -7.19 -3.28 4.27
C ASN A 126 -5.71 -3.36 3.89
N MET A 127 -4.86 -2.68 4.64
CA MET A 127 -3.40 -2.73 4.50
C MET A 127 -2.76 -3.09 5.83
N ASN A 128 -2.17 -4.29 5.88
CA ASN A 128 -1.57 -4.85 7.08
C ASN A 128 -0.05 -4.75 7.02
N GLY A 129 0.56 -4.15 8.04
CA GLY A 129 2.00 -4.21 8.28
C GLY A 129 2.33 -5.31 9.28
N LEU A 130 3.23 -6.22 8.92
CA LEU A 130 3.71 -7.28 9.82
C LEU A 130 5.01 -6.82 10.49
N TYR A 131 5.09 -6.96 11.82
CA TYR A 131 6.25 -6.53 12.60
C TYR A 131 6.98 -7.74 13.17
N LEU A 132 8.30 -7.75 12.99
CA LEU A 132 9.18 -8.77 13.53
C LEU A 132 10.21 -8.11 14.48
N TYR A 133 10.51 -8.78 15.58
CA TYR A 133 11.58 -8.42 16.50
C TYR A 133 12.50 -9.63 16.67
N ASN A 134 13.79 -9.45 16.38
CA ASN A 134 14.80 -10.51 16.43
C ASN A 134 14.42 -11.76 15.62
N GLY A 135 13.83 -11.57 14.43
CA GLY A 135 13.36 -12.67 13.57
C GLY A 135 12.04 -13.32 14.00
N HIS A 136 11.44 -12.88 15.12
CA HIS A 136 10.16 -13.40 15.59
C HIS A 136 9.03 -12.42 15.31
N PHE A 137 7.89 -12.92 14.83
CA PHE A 137 6.68 -12.12 14.62
C PHE A 137 6.15 -11.56 15.95
N GLN A 138 5.76 -10.30 15.97
CA GLN A 138 5.34 -9.59 17.20
C GLN A 138 4.03 -8.81 17.09
N GLY A 139 3.47 -8.66 15.89
CA GLY A 139 2.27 -7.85 15.76
C GLY A 139 1.89 -7.51 14.34
N VAL A 140 0.64 -7.08 14.21
CA VAL A 140 0.09 -6.50 13.00
C VAL A 140 -0.28 -5.05 13.29
N PHE A 141 0.15 -4.15 12.43
CA PHE A 141 -0.39 -2.80 12.36
C PHE A 141 -1.33 -2.72 11.17
N SER A 142 -2.63 -2.56 11.44
CA SER A 142 -3.65 -2.57 10.40
C SER A 142 -4.11 -1.15 10.10
N ARG A 143 -4.12 -0.80 8.81
CA ARG A 143 -4.72 0.43 8.29
C ARG A 143 -5.87 0.08 7.37
N LEU A 144 -6.95 0.86 7.46
CA LEU A 144 -8.10 0.75 6.58
C LEU A 144 -8.40 2.09 5.94
N GLY A 145 -9.03 2.08 4.77
CA GLY A 145 -9.52 3.30 4.15
C GLY A 145 -10.54 3.03 3.06
N PRO A 146 -11.42 4.01 2.76
CA PRO A 146 -12.43 3.86 1.72
C PRO A 146 -11.83 3.97 0.31
N HIS A 147 -10.64 4.57 0.19
CA HIS A 147 -9.97 4.87 -1.08
C HIS A 147 -8.85 3.86 -1.42
N PRO A 148 -8.49 3.73 -2.72
CA PRO A 148 -7.35 2.93 -3.18
C PRO A 148 -6.04 3.27 -2.47
N THR A 149 -5.79 4.56 -2.24
CA THR A 149 -4.65 5.03 -1.45
C THR A 149 -5.07 5.24 0.00
N ILE A 150 -4.50 4.47 0.94
CA ILE A 150 -4.83 4.56 2.37
C ILE A 150 -3.86 5.52 3.08
N SER A 151 -4.36 6.70 3.41
CA SER A 151 -3.63 7.74 4.15
C SER A 151 -4.60 8.57 4.99
N LYS A 152 -4.09 9.34 5.95
CA LYS A 152 -4.93 10.19 6.79
C LYS A 152 -5.65 11.30 5.99
N THR A 153 -5.07 11.75 4.88
CA THR A 153 -5.69 12.72 3.97
C THR A 153 -6.78 12.12 3.09
N ASN A 154 -6.81 10.78 2.99
CA ASN A 154 -7.76 10.01 2.21
C ASN A 154 -8.61 9.14 3.15
N ASP A 155 -9.04 9.73 4.28
CA ASP A 155 -9.93 9.13 5.28
C ASP A 155 -9.48 7.76 5.80
N GLY A 156 -8.17 7.52 5.76
CA GLY A 156 -7.55 6.32 6.29
C GLY A 156 -7.48 6.34 7.80
N MET A 157 -7.78 5.19 8.40
CA MET A 157 -7.75 4.96 9.84
C MET A 157 -6.88 3.75 10.20
N THR A 158 -6.54 3.63 11.48
CA THR A 158 -5.91 2.44 12.04
C THR A 158 -6.96 1.58 12.73
N ALA A 159 -6.90 0.25 12.57
CA ALA A 159 -7.72 -0.67 13.34
C ALA A 159 -6.88 -1.49 14.31
N ALA A 160 -7.51 -1.81 15.44
CA ALA A 160 -7.00 -2.84 16.34
C ALA A 160 -6.96 -4.19 15.61
N SER A 161 -5.85 -4.90 15.78
CA SER A 161 -5.71 -6.28 15.29
C SER A 161 -5.79 -7.21 16.49
N LEU A 162 -6.84 -8.03 16.52
CA LEU A 162 -7.03 -9.06 17.54
C LEU A 162 -6.69 -10.39 16.92
N TRP A 163 -5.77 -11.12 17.55
CA TRP A 163 -5.51 -12.51 17.17
C TRP A 163 -6.33 -13.41 18.07
N VAL A 164 -7.15 -14.25 17.47
CA VAL A 164 -7.87 -15.31 18.15
C VAL A 164 -7.18 -16.64 17.81
N ASP A 165 -7.14 -17.56 18.77
CA ASP A 165 -6.59 -18.92 18.61
C ASP A 165 -5.07 -19.00 18.36
N CYS A 166 -4.27 -18.20 19.09
CA CYS A 166 -2.81 -18.35 19.11
C CYS A 166 -2.35 -19.01 20.41
N ASP A 167 -1.82 -20.23 20.32
CA ASP A 167 -0.94 -20.76 21.36
C ASP A 167 0.35 -19.95 21.30
N VAL A 168 0.52 -18.95 22.18
CA VAL A 168 1.79 -18.22 22.32
C VAL A 168 2.60 -18.89 23.42
N PRO A 169 3.61 -19.72 23.12
CA PRO A 169 4.43 -20.33 24.15
C PRO A 169 5.22 -19.23 24.86
N GLY A 170 4.88 -18.96 26.13
CA GLY A 170 5.48 -17.88 26.91
C GLY A 170 4.94 -16.47 26.62
N GLY A 171 3.71 -16.35 26.13
CA GLY A 171 3.05 -15.05 25.98
C GLY A 171 3.03 -14.25 27.28
N LEU A 172 3.23 -12.92 27.16
CA LEU A 172 3.10 -12.00 28.30
C LEU A 172 1.73 -12.21 28.97
N GLU A 173 1.73 -12.59 30.25
CA GLU A 173 0.58 -12.31 31.11
C GLU A 173 0.43 -10.78 31.14
N LEU A 174 -0.67 -10.28 30.59
CA LEU A 174 -1.08 -8.88 30.70
C LEU A 174 -1.72 -8.62 32.06
#